data_AF-X0VZS5-F1
#
_entry.id   AF-X0VZS5-F1
#
_cell.length_a   1.000
_cell.length_b   1.000
_cell.length_c   1.000
_cell.angle_alpha   90.00
_cell.angle_beta   90.00
_cell.angle_gamma   90.00
#
_symmetry.space_group_name_H-M   'P 1'
#
loop_
_entity.id
_entity.type
_entity.pdbx_description
1 polymer ?
#
loop_
_entity_poly.entity_id
_entity_poly.type
_entity_poly.pdbx_seq_one_letter_code
_entity_poly.pdbx_strand_id
1 'polypeptide(L)'
;EIGAGAKTLLIDVSTESVIANLEVPETLELYPIRTGLITVDNCILTINRLSKSVGPHKIFNCINGGTVVFGAGAAKEVDPESWGNNTIPGTTDMTAEIQAAIDSIKSNGGKISLLASNYLISSKLDLDTTGLLTIEGQSHSGGTAAAALGGTVITNSNDDDAIYIQSLQKVIIKNIDIFDSIGAGRTEGAGIHAVRDGNTVVHLENVKVHGHWDGFRIERPAVSTISHCTADVNLNHGFFIESHTSGVGSFANTG
;
A
#
# COMPACT_ATOMS: atom_id res chain seq x y z
N GLU A 1 20.63 19.46 22.02
CA GLU A 1 21.50 18.30 21.70
C GLU A 1 20.74 17.00 21.82
N ILE A 2 20.62 16.26 20.72
CA ILE A 2 20.37 14.82 20.75
C ILE A 2 21.70 14.22 21.20
N GLY A 3 21.77 13.76 22.46
CA GLY A 3 22.97 13.13 23.02
C GLY A 3 23.00 11.63 22.71
N ALA A 4 23.99 10.91 23.23
CA ALA A 4 24.15 9.46 22.99
C ALA A 4 23.05 8.56 23.58
N GLY A 5 22.17 9.11 24.44
CA GLY A 5 21.05 8.37 25.03
C GLY A 5 19.82 8.36 24.13
N ALA A 6 19.08 7.25 24.15
CA ALA A 6 17.77 7.18 23.52
C ALA A 6 16.83 8.25 24.10
N LYS A 7 16.24 9.07 23.23
CA LYS A 7 15.26 10.10 23.60
C LYS A 7 13.97 9.89 22.82
N THR A 8 12.86 10.36 23.38
CA THR A 8 11.57 10.45 22.69
C THR A 8 11.26 11.92 22.44
N LEU A 9 10.97 12.29 21.20
CA LEU A 9 10.45 13.60 20.84
C LEU A 9 8.94 13.50 20.66
N LEU A 10 8.20 14.18 21.54
CA LEU A 10 6.76 14.34 21.38
C LEU A 10 6.48 15.41 20.33
N ILE A 11 5.62 15.09 19.36
CA ILE A 11 5.15 16.04 18.34
C ILE A 11 3.74 16.42 18.75
N ASP A 12 3.60 17.60 19.37
CA ASP A 12 2.56 17.89 20.35
C ASP A 12 1.39 18.72 19.77
N VAL A 13 1.62 19.91 19.20
CA VAL A 13 0.54 20.73 18.59
C VAL A 13 1.01 21.71 17.52
N SER A 14 2.33 21.91 17.36
CA SER A 14 2.88 22.78 16.32
C SER A 14 3.05 22.00 15.02
N THR A 15 2.77 22.68 13.90
CA THR A 15 3.28 22.23 12.61
C THR A 15 4.79 22.43 12.60
N GLU A 16 5.54 21.35 12.66
CA GLU A 16 6.99 21.38 12.47
C GLU A 16 7.28 21.37 10.97
N SER A 17 8.16 22.24 10.49
CA SER A 17 8.49 22.35 9.06
C SER A 17 9.90 21.83 8.80
N VAL A 18 10.01 20.87 7.88
CA VAL A 18 11.26 20.34 7.35
C VAL A 18 11.42 20.92 5.94
N ILE A 19 12.40 21.81 5.77
CA ILE A 19 12.67 22.55 4.52
C ILE A 19 14.03 22.20 3.89
N ALA A 20 14.71 21.23 4.48
CA ALA A 20 15.98 20.68 4.01
C ALA A 20 16.03 19.22 4.41
N ASN A 21 16.82 18.42 3.67
CA ASN A 21 16.97 17.00 3.96
C ASN A 21 17.37 16.80 5.43
N LEU A 22 16.60 16.00 6.15
CA LEU A 22 16.77 15.77 7.58
C LEU A 22 16.72 14.27 7.86
N GLU A 23 17.72 13.79 8.58
CA GLU A 23 17.75 12.43 9.09
C GLU A 23 17.53 12.45 10.60
N VAL A 24 16.47 11.78 11.04
CA VAL A 24 16.19 11.53 12.44
C VAL A 24 16.91 10.22 12.83
N PRO A 25 17.92 10.30 13.71
CA PRO A 25 18.75 9.13 14.04
C PRO A 25 17.95 8.09 14.84
N GLU A 26 18.42 6.84 14.83
CA GLU A 26 17.81 5.74 15.62
C GLU A 26 17.79 6.00 17.14
N THR A 27 18.65 6.91 17.62
CA THR A 27 18.69 7.35 19.02
C THR A 27 17.56 8.30 19.38
N LEU A 28 16.79 8.80 18.41
CA LEU A 28 15.64 9.67 18.63
C LEU A 28 14.36 9.00 18.10
N GLU A 29 13.49 8.62 19.03
CA GLU A 29 12.18 8.09 18.72
C GLU A 29 11.17 9.24 18.55
N LEU A 30 10.54 9.34 17.39
CA LEU A 30 9.43 10.28 17.18
C LEU A 30 8.14 9.69 17.71
N TYR A 31 7.43 10.45 18.53
CA TYR A 31 6.11 10.07 19.07
C TYR A 31 5.09 11.15 18.67
N PRO A 32 4.40 10.98 17.54
CA PRO A 32 3.31 11.87 17.15
C PRO A 32 2.13 11.69 18.10
N ILE A 33 1.66 12.79 18.70
CA ILE A 33 0.35 12.80 19.35
C ILE A 33 -0.68 13.32 18.34
N ARG A 34 -1.99 13.12 18.58
CA ARG A 34 -3.08 13.35 17.61
C ARG A 34 -3.07 14.69 16.86
N THR A 35 -2.41 15.71 17.39
CA THR A 35 -2.31 17.07 16.84
C THR A 35 -0.95 17.40 16.23
N GLY A 36 0.05 16.52 16.36
CA GLY A 36 1.38 16.70 15.80
C GLY A 36 1.39 16.55 14.29
N LEU A 37 1.83 17.58 13.58
CA LEU A 37 1.94 17.59 12.13
C LEU A 37 3.36 17.97 11.71
N ILE A 38 3.98 17.18 10.86
CA ILE A 38 5.27 17.48 10.23
C ILE A 38 5.01 17.83 8.77
N THR A 39 5.27 19.07 8.39
CA THR A 39 5.28 19.49 6.98
C THR A 39 6.65 19.26 6.38
N VAL A 40 6.71 18.53 5.27
CA VAL A 40 7.94 18.26 4.53
C VAL A 40 7.83 18.95 3.18
N ASP A 41 8.66 19.97 2.95
CA ASP A 41 8.59 20.86 1.79
C ASP A 41 9.83 20.68 0.91
N ASN A 42 9.64 20.13 -0.30
CA ASN A 42 10.68 19.96 -1.32
C ASN A 42 12.00 19.35 -0.80
N CYS A 43 11.91 18.42 0.14
CA CYS A 43 13.05 17.72 0.74
C CYS A 43 12.67 16.32 1.22
N ILE A 44 13.66 15.58 1.71
CA ILE A 44 13.50 14.22 2.22
C ILE A 44 13.64 14.23 3.75
N LEU A 45 12.63 13.71 4.45
CA LEU A 45 12.68 13.40 5.87
C LEU A 45 12.91 11.90 6.05
N THR A 46 14.12 11.51 6.49
CA THR A 46 14.44 10.13 6.85
C THR A 46 14.20 9.91 8.33
N ILE A 47 13.36 8.93 8.69
CA ILE A 47 13.05 8.57 10.08
C ILE A 47 13.55 7.16 10.35
N ASN A 48 14.54 7.03 11.23
CA ASN A 48 15.09 5.73 11.59
C ASN A 48 14.42 5.12 12.84
N ARG A 49 13.52 5.85 13.51
CA ARG A 49 12.71 5.33 14.62
C ARG A 49 11.41 6.11 14.84
N LEU A 50 10.27 5.45 14.60
CA LEU A 50 8.93 5.99 14.80
C LEU A 50 8.16 5.15 15.83
N SER A 51 7.61 5.78 16.87
CA SER A 51 6.67 5.13 17.78
C SER A 51 5.35 4.84 17.08
N LYS A 52 4.66 3.77 17.52
CA LYS A 52 3.28 3.54 17.10
C LYS A 52 2.41 4.71 17.57
N SER A 53 1.79 5.37 16.61
CA SER A 53 0.85 6.47 16.84
C SER A 53 -0.37 6.04 17.67
N VAL A 54 -0.99 6.96 18.40
CA VAL A 54 -2.21 6.72 19.19
C VAL A 54 -3.46 6.72 18.29
N GLY A 55 -3.51 5.74 17.38
CA GLY A 55 -4.57 5.56 16.40
C GLY A 55 -4.36 6.35 15.10
N PRO A 56 -5.23 6.14 14.10
CA PRO A 56 -5.04 6.69 12.77
C PRO A 56 -5.30 8.20 12.75
N HIS A 57 -4.28 8.95 12.34
CA HIS A 57 -4.37 10.39 12.08
C HIS A 57 -3.20 10.85 11.22
N LYS A 58 -3.40 11.96 10.51
CA LYS A 58 -2.37 12.59 9.68
C LYS A 58 -1.21 13.09 10.54
N ILE A 59 -0.01 12.62 10.21
CA ILE A 59 1.27 12.98 10.84
C ILE A 59 2.14 13.79 9.85
N PHE A 60 2.07 13.45 8.56
CA PHE A 60 2.93 14.01 7.52
C PHE A 60 2.11 14.83 6.54
N ASN A 61 2.60 16.04 6.24
CA ASN A 61 2.07 16.90 5.20
C ASN A 61 3.17 17.17 4.17
N CYS A 62 3.25 16.32 3.15
CA CYS A 62 4.24 16.44 2.09
C CYS A 62 3.76 17.45 1.03
N ILE A 63 4.53 18.51 0.80
CA ILE A 63 4.22 19.55 -0.18
C ILE A 63 5.39 19.77 -1.14
N ASN A 64 5.11 20.27 -2.35
CA ASN A 64 6.11 20.59 -3.36
C ASN A 64 7.13 19.46 -3.63
N GLY A 65 6.69 18.20 -3.59
CA GLY A 65 7.56 17.04 -3.79
C GLY A 65 8.36 16.60 -2.55
N GLY A 66 8.05 17.12 -1.36
CA GLY A 66 8.56 16.59 -0.11
C GLY A 66 8.21 15.12 0.08
N THR A 67 9.08 14.34 0.72
CA THR A 67 8.88 12.90 0.93
C THR A 67 9.36 12.46 2.31
N VAL A 68 8.76 11.38 2.82
CA VAL A 68 9.16 10.74 4.07
C VAL A 68 9.68 9.35 3.74
N VAL A 69 10.84 8.98 4.29
CA VAL A 69 11.45 7.66 4.13
C VAL A 69 11.70 7.05 5.50
N PHE A 70 11.27 5.82 5.71
CA PHE A 70 11.56 5.06 6.91
C PHE A 70 12.81 4.23 6.73
N GLY A 71 13.74 4.31 7.69
CA GLY A 71 14.87 3.40 7.79
C GLY A 71 14.43 1.95 8.01
N ALA A 72 15.35 1.00 7.82
CA ALA A 72 15.07 -0.42 8.03
C ALA A 72 14.59 -0.69 9.47
N GLY A 73 13.36 -1.21 9.61
CA GLY A 73 12.75 -1.48 10.91
C GLY A 73 12.33 -0.24 11.71
N ALA A 74 12.40 0.96 11.12
CA ALA A 74 12.07 2.22 11.78
C ALA A 74 10.59 2.32 12.18
N ALA A 75 9.70 1.75 11.36
CA ALA A 75 8.28 1.62 11.62
C ALA A 75 7.87 0.15 11.54
N LYS A 76 7.10 -0.33 12.52
CA LYS A 76 6.57 -1.71 12.49
C LYS A 76 5.48 -1.88 11.42
N GLU A 77 4.67 -0.85 11.27
CA GLU A 77 3.50 -0.78 10.40
C GLU A 77 3.41 0.68 9.93
N VAL A 78 3.04 0.88 8.67
CA VAL A 78 2.81 2.19 8.08
C VAL A 78 1.37 2.24 7.59
N ASP A 79 0.62 3.22 8.09
CA ASP A 79 -0.78 3.40 7.73
C ASP A 79 -0.91 4.62 6.81
N PRO A 80 -1.62 4.54 5.65
CA PRO A 80 -1.87 5.67 4.75
C PRO A 80 -2.48 6.89 5.45
N GLU A 81 -3.21 6.66 6.54
CA GLU A 81 -3.79 7.70 7.38
C GLU A 81 -2.75 8.66 7.95
N SER A 82 -1.47 8.27 7.97
CA SER A 82 -0.37 9.15 8.36
C SER A 82 -0.15 10.30 7.36
N TRP A 83 -0.63 10.20 6.11
CA TRP A 83 -0.50 11.26 5.09
C TRP A 83 -1.81 12.00 4.82
N GLY A 84 -2.97 11.37 5.02
CA GLY A 84 -4.26 11.98 4.78
C GLY A 84 -5.41 11.16 5.34
N ASN A 85 -6.57 11.79 5.54
CA ASN A 85 -7.71 11.13 6.16
C ASN A 85 -8.70 10.66 5.09
N ASN A 86 -9.12 9.40 5.16
CA ASN A 86 -10.22 8.87 4.37
C ASN A 86 -11.57 9.36 4.93
N THR A 87 -11.91 10.63 4.66
CA THR A 87 -13.02 11.35 5.29
C THR A 87 -14.41 10.81 4.93
N ILE A 88 -14.58 10.29 3.70
CA ILE A 88 -15.80 9.67 3.20
C ILE A 88 -15.40 8.38 2.48
N PRO A 89 -15.43 7.23 3.17
CA PRO A 89 -15.03 5.95 2.58
C PRO A 89 -15.74 5.64 1.25
N GLY A 90 -14.95 5.27 0.24
CA GLY A 90 -15.42 5.00 -1.12
C GLY A 90 -15.69 6.25 -1.97
N THR A 91 -15.39 7.44 -1.46
CA THR A 91 -15.55 8.71 -2.19
C THR A 91 -14.34 9.62 -2.05
N THR A 92 -13.69 9.65 -0.88
CA THR A 92 -12.40 10.32 -0.72
C THR A 92 -11.33 9.52 -1.45
N ASP A 93 -10.73 10.14 -2.46
CA ASP A 93 -9.56 9.59 -3.15
C ASP A 93 -8.36 9.56 -2.19
N MET A 94 -7.83 8.36 -1.98
CA MET A 94 -6.72 8.06 -1.09
C MET A 94 -5.47 7.58 -1.86
N THR A 95 -5.45 7.77 -3.19
CA THR A 95 -4.36 7.26 -4.05
C THR A 95 -3.01 7.79 -3.61
N ALA A 96 -2.90 9.10 -3.41
CA ALA A 96 -1.64 9.75 -3.06
C ALA A 96 -1.14 9.33 -1.67
N GLU A 97 -2.05 9.17 -0.71
CA GLU A 97 -1.75 8.75 0.65
C GLU A 97 -1.27 7.31 0.72
N ILE A 98 -1.93 6.40 -0.01
CA ILE A 98 -1.52 4.99 -0.07
C ILE A 98 -0.17 4.88 -0.79
N GLN A 99 0.02 5.60 -1.89
CA GLN A 99 1.30 5.62 -2.61
C GLN A 99 2.42 6.20 -1.74
N ALA A 100 2.17 7.29 -1.01
CA ALA A 100 3.17 7.86 -0.10
C ALA A 100 3.57 6.89 1.03
N ALA A 101 2.61 6.11 1.55
CA ALA A 101 2.89 5.05 2.51
C ALA A 101 3.80 3.97 1.90
N ILE A 102 3.50 3.49 0.68
CA ILE A 102 4.32 2.53 -0.06
C ILE A 102 5.73 3.09 -0.31
N ASP A 103 5.82 4.31 -0.83
CA ASP A 103 7.07 4.98 -1.18
C ASP A 103 7.97 5.16 0.04
N SER A 104 7.38 5.41 1.21
CA SER A 104 8.12 5.60 2.46
C SER A 104 8.93 4.38 2.90
N ILE A 105 8.54 3.18 2.46
CA ILE A 105 9.22 1.92 2.77
C ILE A 105 9.80 1.23 1.53
N LYS A 106 9.71 1.86 0.34
CA LYS A 106 10.08 1.28 -0.96
C LYS A 106 11.44 0.59 -0.97
N SER A 107 12.44 1.19 -0.32
CA SER A 107 13.83 0.71 -0.31
C SER A 107 14.16 -0.25 0.85
N ASN A 108 13.47 -0.10 1.99
CA ASN A 108 13.81 -0.80 3.23
C ASN A 108 12.84 -1.93 3.57
N GLY A 109 11.72 -2.00 2.87
CA GLY A 109 10.64 -2.93 3.12
C GLY A 109 9.87 -2.62 4.39
N GLY A 110 8.81 -3.39 4.63
CA GLY A 110 7.93 -3.21 5.76
C GLY A 110 6.51 -3.66 5.46
N LYS A 111 5.58 -3.21 6.30
CA LYS A 111 4.17 -3.52 6.18
C LYS A 111 3.35 -2.24 6.09
N ILE A 112 2.57 -2.12 5.02
CA ILE A 112 1.44 -1.20 4.92
C ILE A 112 0.23 -1.88 5.54
N SER A 113 -0.36 -1.23 6.54
CA SER A 113 -1.57 -1.68 7.21
C SER A 113 -2.72 -0.78 6.78
N LEU A 114 -3.72 -1.39 6.14
CA LEU A 114 -4.95 -0.70 5.74
C LEU A 114 -6.02 -0.99 6.80
N LEU A 115 -6.75 0.03 7.21
CA LEU A 115 -7.86 -0.12 8.14
C LEU A 115 -9.06 -0.78 7.47
N ALA A 116 -10.01 -1.25 8.27
CA ALA A 116 -11.32 -1.65 7.79
C ALA A 116 -12.08 -0.42 7.28
N SER A 117 -11.98 -0.15 5.97
CA SER A 117 -12.58 1.00 5.29
C SER A 117 -12.69 0.73 3.78
N ASN A 118 -13.35 1.63 3.05
CA ASN A 118 -13.30 1.68 1.60
C ASN A 118 -12.38 2.82 1.15
N TYR A 119 -11.27 2.49 0.51
CA TYR A 119 -10.32 3.43 -0.07
C TYR A 119 -10.61 3.58 -1.55
N LEU A 120 -11.09 4.76 -1.98
CA LEU A 120 -11.18 5.06 -3.40
C LEU A 120 -9.76 5.35 -3.93
N ILE A 121 -9.42 4.79 -5.08
CA ILE A 121 -8.23 5.15 -5.85
C ILE A 121 -8.62 5.60 -7.26
N SER A 122 -8.04 6.70 -7.71
CA SER A 122 -8.26 7.33 -9.02
C SER A 122 -7.10 7.14 -10.00
N SER A 123 -6.01 6.51 -9.56
CA SER A 123 -4.95 5.97 -10.42
C SER A 123 -4.43 4.66 -9.84
N LYS A 124 -3.67 3.90 -10.64
CA LYS A 124 -3.01 2.68 -10.16
C LYS A 124 -2.10 2.95 -8.97
N LEU A 125 -2.01 1.97 -8.07
CA LEU A 125 -0.97 1.91 -7.04
C LEU A 125 0.24 1.17 -7.62
N ASP A 126 1.39 1.82 -7.64
CA ASP A 126 2.63 1.26 -8.18
C ASP A 126 3.47 0.65 -7.06
N LEU A 127 3.68 -0.67 -7.14
CA LEU A 127 4.47 -1.46 -6.20
C LEU A 127 5.87 -1.79 -6.74
N ASP A 128 6.51 -0.85 -7.44
CA ASP A 128 7.94 -0.88 -7.74
C ASP A 128 8.75 -0.68 -6.44
N THR A 129 9.13 -1.80 -5.80
CA THR A 129 9.86 -1.81 -4.53
C THR A 129 11.15 -2.63 -4.62
N THR A 130 12.17 -2.20 -3.86
CA THR A 130 13.45 -2.91 -3.74
C THR A 130 13.64 -3.57 -2.36
N GLY A 131 12.75 -3.27 -1.40
CA GLY A 131 12.58 -4.01 -0.15
C GLY A 131 11.37 -4.95 -0.18
N LEU A 132 11.26 -5.86 0.79
CA LEU A 132 10.07 -6.71 0.95
C LEU A 132 8.87 -5.84 1.34
N LEU A 133 7.81 -5.88 0.54
CA LEU A 133 6.57 -5.15 0.80
C LEU A 133 5.46 -6.11 1.24
N THR A 134 4.80 -5.79 2.34
CA THR A 134 3.50 -6.40 2.69
C THR A 134 2.42 -5.33 2.68
N ILE A 135 1.31 -5.54 1.99
CA ILE A 135 0.08 -4.75 2.12
C ILE A 135 -0.98 -5.66 2.75
N GLU A 136 -1.51 -5.25 3.89
CA GLU A 136 -2.45 -6.04 4.67
C GLU A 136 -3.68 -5.21 5.04
N GLY A 137 -4.86 -5.70 4.68
CA GLY A 137 -6.14 -5.17 5.16
C GLY A 137 -6.63 -5.85 6.44
N GLN A 138 -7.71 -5.32 7.01
CA GLN A 138 -8.45 -5.88 8.13
C GLN A 138 -9.64 -6.68 7.58
N SER A 139 -9.47 -7.99 7.35
CA SER A 139 -10.50 -8.92 6.82
C SER A 139 -10.97 -8.66 5.38
N HIS A 140 -11.35 -9.74 4.68
CA HIS A 140 -12.08 -9.69 3.41
C HIS A 140 -13.58 -9.69 3.68
N SER A 141 -14.36 -8.91 2.94
CA SER A 141 -15.81 -8.92 3.01
C SER A 141 -16.31 -9.77 1.84
N GLY A 142 -16.97 -10.91 2.10
CA GLY A 142 -17.46 -11.79 1.03
C GLY A 142 -18.43 -11.15 0.01
N GLY A 143 -18.79 -9.87 0.15
CA GLY A 143 -19.77 -9.13 -0.66
C GLY A 143 -19.18 -8.32 -1.83
N THR A 144 -20.06 -7.78 -2.68
CA THR A 144 -19.73 -7.09 -3.93
C THR A 144 -19.44 -5.59 -3.77
N ALA A 145 -19.66 -5.02 -2.58
CA ALA A 145 -19.23 -3.69 -2.19
C ALA A 145 -19.63 -3.48 -0.71
N ALA A 146 -18.76 -3.79 0.26
CA ALA A 146 -19.16 -3.55 1.65
C ALA A 146 -17.98 -3.41 2.63
N ALA A 147 -17.39 -2.22 2.68
CA ALA A 147 -16.79 -1.73 3.93
C ALA A 147 -17.78 -1.82 5.12
N ALA A 148 -19.10 -1.93 4.85
CA ALA A 148 -20.14 -2.18 5.83
C ALA A 148 -20.00 -3.50 6.62
N LEU A 149 -19.18 -4.46 6.17
CA LEU A 149 -18.93 -5.71 6.90
C LEU A 149 -17.62 -5.72 7.69
N GLY A 150 -16.94 -4.57 7.84
CA GLY A 150 -15.72 -4.44 8.64
C GLY A 150 -14.45 -4.96 7.93
N GLY A 151 -14.49 -5.06 6.59
CA GLY A 151 -13.37 -5.43 5.73
C GLY A 151 -12.57 -4.23 5.19
N THR A 152 -11.42 -4.48 4.58
CA THR A 152 -10.70 -3.49 3.76
C THR A 152 -11.08 -3.65 2.28
N VAL A 153 -11.52 -2.55 1.67
CA VAL A 153 -11.86 -2.48 0.24
C VAL A 153 -11.02 -1.40 -0.43
N ILE A 154 -10.42 -1.70 -1.58
CA ILE A 154 -9.87 -0.74 -2.52
C ILE A 154 -10.85 -0.62 -3.70
N THR A 155 -11.47 0.55 -3.86
CA THR A 155 -12.34 0.84 -4.99
C THR A 155 -11.54 1.55 -6.08
N ASN A 156 -11.38 0.91 -7.22
CA ASN A 156 -10.77 1.50 -8.41
C ASN A 156 -11.80 2.31 -9.19
N SER A 157 -11.50 3.58 -9.49
CA SER A 157 -12.32 4.44 -10.35
C SER A 157 -11.62 4.89 -11.62
N ASN A 158 -10.52 4.24 -12.01
CA ASN A 158 -9.80 4.50 -13.25
C ASN A 158 -9.82 3.28 -14.18
N ASP A 159 -9.75 3.53 -15.49
CA ASP A 159 -9.74 2.50 -16.55
C ASP A 159 -8.31 1.94 -16.76
N ASP A 160 -7.61 1.65 -15.66
CA ASP A 160 -6.27 1.05 -15.61
C ASP A 160 -6.24 -0.01 -14.48
N ASP A 161 -5.08 -0.62 -14.26
CA ASP A 161 -4.82 -1.55 -13.17
C ASP A 161 -5.09 -0.88 -11.80
N ALA A 162 -5.71 -1.58 -10.85
CA ALA A 162 -5.86 -1.05 -9.49
C ALA A 162 -4.52 -1.12 -8.73
N ILE A 163 -3.87 -2.29 -8.78
CA ILE A 163 -2.54 -2.53 -8.20
C ILE A 163 -1.63 -3.07 -9.30
N TYR A 164 -0.53 -2.37 -9.55
CA TYR A 164 0.50 -2.77 -10.50
C TYR A 164 1.78 -3.14 -9.76
N ILE A 165 2.29 -4.34 -10.00
CA ILE A 165 3.45 -4.90 -9.30
C ILE A 165 4.60 -5.08 -10.29
N GLN A 166 5.64 -4.26 -10.12
CA GLN A 166 6.91 -4.37 -10.82
C GLN A 166 8.08 -4.32 -9.81
N SER A 167 8.02 -5.14 -8.78
CA SER A 167 9.02 -5.18 -7.69
C SER A 167 10.23 -6.05 -8.05
N LEU A 168 11.41 -5.69 -7.54
CA LEU A 168 12.61 -6.54 -7.61
C LEU A 168 12.67 -7.56 -6.48
N GLN A 169 11.68 -7.58 -5.59
CA GLN A 169 11.62 -8.40 -4.38
C GLN A 169 10.27 -9.09 -4.19
N LYS A 170 10.10 -9.71 -3.01
CA LYS A 170 8.85 -10.30 -2.57
C LYS A 170 7.82 -9.23 -2.21
N VAL A 171 6.65 -9.32 -2.83
CA VAL A 171 5.44 -8.56 -2.49
C VAL A 171 4.38 -9.52 -1.94
N ILE A 172 3.79 -9.14 -0.81
CA ILE A 172 2.72 -9.88 -0.13
C ILE A 172 1.49 -8.97 -0.10
N ILE A 173 0.36 -9.43 -0.62
CA ILE A 173 -0.93 -8.72 -0.52
C ILE A 173 -1.92 -9.67 0.12
N LYS A 174 -2.59 -9.23 1.20
CA LYS A 174 -3.53 -10.08 1.91
C LYS A 174 -4.70 -9.37 2.57
N ASN A 175 -5.82 -10.09 2.71
CA ASN A 175 -7.03 -9.66 3.42
C ASN A 175 -7.65 -8.36 2.86
N ILE A 176 -7.74 -8.24 1.53
CA ILE A 176 -8.25 -7.04 0.84
C ILE A 176 -9.21 -7.45 -0.26
N ASP A 177 -10.30 -6.69 -0.39
CA ASP A 177 -11.17 -6.72 -1.57
C ASP A 177 -10.80 -5.58 -2.51
N ILE A 178 -10.76 -5.86 -3.82
CA ILE A 178 -10.47 -4.89 -4.86
C ILE A 178 -11.68 -4.86 -5.79
N PHE A 179 -12.33 -3.71 -5.87
CA PHE A 179 -13.61 -3.51 -6.57
C PHE A 179 -13.46 -2.46 -7.65
N ASP A 180 -13.98 -2.74 -8.84
CA ASP A 180 -14.08 -1.74 -9.90
C ASP A 180 -15.41 -0.98 -9.81
N SER A 181 -15.34 0.35 -9.77
CA SER A 181 -16.51 1.23 -9.81
C SER A 181 -16.93 1.66 -11.22
N ILE A 182 -16.12 1.38 -12.26
CA ILE A 182 -16.45 1.68 -13.66
C ILE A 182 -17.50 0.69 -14.18
N GLY A 183 -17.33 -0.59 -13.86
CA GLY A 183 -18.27 -1.64 -14.23
C GLY A 183 -18.20 -2.00 -15.71
N ALA A 184 -19.36 -2.31 -16.33
CA ALA A 184 -19.43 -2.92 -17.67
C ALA A 184 -18.89 -2.05 -18.83
N GLY A 185 -18.52 -0.80 -18.59
CA GLY A 185 -17.89 0.08 -19.58
C GLY A 185 -16.37 -0.04 -19.68
N ARG A 186 -15.72 -0.76 -18.75
CA ARG A 186 -14.27 -0.94 -18.69
C ARG A 186 -13.76 -1.72 -19.90
N THR A 187 -12.63 -1.29 -20.46
CA THR A 187 -12.04 -1.93 -21.66
C THR A 187 -10.66 -2.52 -21.39
N GLU A 188 -10.02 -2.18 -20.27
CA GLU A 188 -8.73 -2.71 -19.86
C GLU A 188 -8.52 -2.65 -18.33
N GLY A 189 -7.33 -3.01 -17.87
CA GLY A 189 -6.92 -2.95 -16.46
C GLY A 189 -7.35 -4.13 -15.59
N ALA A 190 -6.43 -4.58 -14.75
CA ALA A 190 -6.64 -5.67 -13.81
C ALA A 190 -6.86 -5.17 -12.38
N GLY A 191 -7.50 -5.97 -11.53
CA GLY A 191 -7.50 -5.66 -10.09
C GLY A 191 -6.10 -5.81 -9.49
N ILE A 192 -5.38 -6.86 -9.87
CA ILE A 192 -3.95 -6.99 -9.60
C ILE A 192 -3.25 -7.39 -10.88
N HIS A 193 -2.31 -6.56 -11.32
CA HIS A 193 -1.40 -6.86 -12.41
C HIS A 193 0.02 -7.01 -11.85
N ALA A 194 0.59 -8.20 -11.96
CA ALA A 194 2.00 -8.42 -11.65
C ALA A 194 2.78 -8.76 -12.90
N VAL A 195 3.81 -7.97 -13.18
CA VAL A 195 4.75 -8.21 -14.27
C VAL A 195 6.10 -8.55 -13.65
N ARG A 196 6.68 -9.69 -14.03
CA ARG A 196 8.03 -10.02 -13.55
C ARG A 196 9.07 -9.08 -14.16
N ASP A 197 9.77 -8.39 -13.26
CA ASP A 197 11.03 -7.71 -13.52
C ASP A 197 12.12 -8.31 -12.60
N GLY A 198 13.03 -9.09 -13.18
CA GLY A 198 14.07 -9.78 -12.40
C GLY A 198 13.56 -10.89 -11.47
N ASN A 199 13.63 -10.66 -10.15
CA ASN A 199 13.40 -11.62 -9.06
C ASN A 199 12.12 -11.35 -8.24
N THR A 200 11.15 -10.62 -8.81
CA THR A 200 9.82 -10.42 -8.21
C THR A 200 9.29 -11.74 -7.65
N VAL A 201 8.65 -11.76 -6.48
CA VAL A 201 7.93 -12.93 -5.94
C VAL A 201 6.59 -12.42 -5.41
N VAL A 202 5.47 -12.99 -5.83
CA VAL A 202 4.16 -12.47 -5.43
C VAL A 202 3.42 -13.49 -4.56
N HIS A 203 3.03 -13.08 -3.36
CA HIS A 203 2.17 -13.86 -2.47
C HIS A 203 0.83 -13.14 -2.30
N LEU A 204 -0.22 -13.74 -2.82
CA LEU A 204 -1.59 -13.29 -2.67
C LEU A 204 -2.31 -14.25 -1.72
N GLU A 205 -2.92 -13.71 -0.68
CA GLU A 205 -3.63 -14.50 0.32
C GLU A 205 -4.92 -13.82 0.72
N ASN A 206 -6.05 -14.52 0.56
CA ASN A 206 -7.34 -13.98 0.98
C ASN A 206 -7.66 -12.63 0.32
N VAL A 207 -7.51 -12.58 -1.01
CA VAL A 207 -7.75 -11.39 -1.83
C VAL A 207 -8.94 -11.65 -2.75
N LYS A 208 -9.90 -10.72 -2.79
CA LYS A 208 -11.00 -10.76 -3.75
C LYS A 208 -10.81 -9.68 -4.80
N VAL A 209 -10.97 -10.01 -6.07
CA VAL A 209 -11.05 -9.03 -7.17
C VAL A 209 -12.41 -9.16 -7.85
N HIS A 210 -13.12 -8.03 -7.97
CA HIS A 210 -14.44 -7.96 -8.56
C HIS A 210 -14.56 -6.85 -9.60
N GLY A 211 -15.19 -7.17 -10.74
CA GLY A 211 -15.63 -6.17 -11.72
C GLY A 211 -14.58 -5.63 -12.69
N HIS A 212 -13.33 -6.09 -12.64
CA HIS A 212 -12.24 -5.58 -13.50
C HIS A 212 -12.27 -6.23 -14.89
N TRP A 213 -11.44 -5.74 -15.83
CA TRP A 213 -11.26 -6.42 -17.12
C TRP A 213 -10.64 -7.80 -16.89
N ASP A 214 -9.48 -7.82 -16.24
CA ASP A 214 -8.89 -9.03 -15.68
C ASP A 214 -8.92 -8.98 -14.14
N GLY A 215 -9.23 -10.09 -13.47
CA GLY A 215 -9.20 -10.11 -12.01
C GLY A 215 -7.76 -10.07 -11.50
N PHE A 216 -7.07 -11.19 -11.69
CA PHE A 216 -5.64 -11.33 -11.40
C PHE A 216 -4.89 -11.57 -12.71
N ARG A 217 -4.05 -10.62 -13.11
CA ARG A 217 -3.18 -10.70 -14.28
C ARG A 217 -1.74 -10.90 -13.83
N ILE A 218 -1.19 -12.08 -14.07
CA ILE A 218 0.19 -12.42 -13.69
C ILE A 218 0.97 -12.74 -14.96
N GLU A 219 1.80 -11.81 -15.39
CA GLU A 219 2.63 -11.95 -16.57
C GLU A 219 4.05 -12.36 -16.21
N ARG A 220 4.56 -13.34 -16.96
CA ARG A 220 5.88 -13.91 -16.82
C ARG A 220 6.10 -14.40 -15.37
N PRO A 221 5.22 -15.28 -14.85
CA PRO A 221 5.08 -15.53 -13.43
C PRO A 221 6.43 -15.81 -12.77
N ALA A 222 6.65 -15.12 -11.67
CA ALA A 222 7.63 -15.55 -10.70
C ALA A 222 7.11 -16.75 -9.88
N VAL A 223 7.93 -17.29 -8.98
CA VAL A 223 7.41 -18.17 -7.94
C VAL A 223 6.38 -17.38 -7.16
N SER A 224 5.10 -17.68 -7.38
CA SER A 224 3.98 -16.95 -6.82
C SER A 224 3.06 -17.90 -6.10
N THR A 225 2.55 -17.47 -4.95
CA THR A 225 1.53 -18.20 -4.19
C THR A 225 0.24 -17.41 -4.29
N ILE A 226 -0.85 -18.08 -4.65
CA ILE A 226 -2.20 -17.51 -4.68
C ILE A 226 -3.06 -18.45 -3.85
N SER A 227 -3.55 -17.98 -2.72
CA SER A 227 -4.26 -18.81 -1.74
C SER A 227 -5.51 -18.09 -1.24
N HIS A 228 -6.64 -18.80 -1.18
CA HIS A 228 -7.93 -18.24 -0.76
C HIS A 228 -8.34 -16.97 -1.54
N CYS A 229 -7.90 -16.84 -2.81
CA CYS A 229 -8.24 -15.71 -3.65
C CYS A 229 -9.50 -15.98 -4.47
N THR A 230 -10.32 -14.95 -4.66
CA THR A 230 -11.58 -15.04 -5.44
C THR A 230 -11.57 -14.00 -6.55
N ALA A 231 -11.88 -14.41 -7.77
CA ALA A 231 -12.12 -13.51 -8.90
C ALA A 231 -13.59 -13.64 -9.31
N ASP A 232 -14.33 -12.53 -9.31
CA ASP A 232 -15.78 -12.54 -9.53
C ASP A 232 -16.23 -11.41 -10.47
N VAL A 233 -17.18 -11.67 -11.35
CA VAL A 233 -17.76 -10.70 -12.32
C VAL A 233 -16.70 -9.88 -13.08
N ASN A 234 -15.54 -10.45 -13.39
CA ASN A 234 -14.56 -9.80 -14.26
C ASN A 234 -14.96 -9.96 -15.74
N LEU A 235 -14.64 -8.97 -16.57
CA LEU A 235 -15.20 -8.86 -17.94
C LEU A 235 -14.51 -9.78 -18.96
N ASN A 236 -13.21 -10.07 -18.77
CA ASN A 236 -12.40 -10.86 -19.68
C ASN A 236 -11.89 -12.14 -19.00
N HIS A 237 -11.02 -12.02 -18.00
CA HIS A 237 -10.52 -13.16 -17.24
C HIS A 237 -10.68 -12.97 -15.74
N GLY A 238 -11.03 -14.04 -15.00
CA GLY A 238 -10.89 -14.04 -13.54
C GLY A 238 -9.42 -14.13 -13.12
N PHE A 239 -8.72 -15.10 -13.69
CA PHE A 239 -7.27 -15.28 -13.53
C PHE A 239 -6.65 -15.41 -14.92
N PHE A 240 -5.74 -14.51 -15.26
CA PHE A 240 -4.93 -14.53 -16.47
C PHE A 240 -3.47 -14.72 -16.07
N ILE A 241 -2.89 -15.88 -16.40
CA ILE A 241 -1.51 -16.20 -16.08
C ILE A 241 -0.79 -16.50 -17.38
N GLU A 242 0.16 -15.64 -17.75
CA GLU A 242 0.87 -15.72 -19.01
C GLU A 242 2.34 -16.04 -18.80
N SER A 243 2.83 -17.14 -19.36
CA SER A 243 4.25 -17.52 -19.25
C SER A 243 5.00 -17.33 -20.57
N HIS A 244 5.39 -16.09 -20.89
CA HIS A 244 6.37 -15.87 -21.94
C HIS A 244 7.80 -15.91 -21.35
N THR A 245 8.48 -17.04 -21.59
CA THR A 245 9.88 -17.44 -21.25
C THR A 245 10.14 -18.15 -19.90
N SER A 246 10.67 -19.39 -20.02
CA SER A 246 11.46 -20.25 -19.09
C SER A 246 11.43 -20.05 -17.57
N GLY A 247 10.33 -19.58 -16.98
CA GLY A 247 10.12 -19.53 -15.52
C GLY A 247 9.39 -20.76 -15.03
N VAL A 248 9.89 -21.39 -13.97
CA VAL A 248 9.15 -22.44 -13.24
C VAL A 248 8.11 -21.75 -12.36
N GLY A 249 6.90 -21.55 -12.90
CA GLY A 249 5.75 -21.16 -12.10
C GLY A 249 5.14 -22.41 -11.45
N SER A 250 5.15 -22.48 -10.11
CA SER A 250 4.37 -23.49 -9.38
C SER A 250 3.05 -22.86 -8.95
N PHE A 251 1.94 -23.25 -9.59
CA PHE A 251 0.61 -22.89 -9.13
C PHE A 251 0.12 -23.94 -8.13
N ALA A 252 -0.04 -23.55 -6.86
CA ALA A 252 -0.66 -24.39 -5.85
C ALA A 252 -1.99 -23.74 -5.44
N ASN A 253 -3.11 -24.30 -5.91
CA ASN A 253 -4.43 -23.96 -5.41
C ASN A 253 -4.76 -24.89 -4.24
N THR A 254 -4.65 -24.38 -3.01
CA THR A 254 -5.17 -25.06 -1.83
C THR A 254 -6.51 -24.44 -1.50
N GLY A 255 -7.59 -25.14 -1.85
CA GLY A 255 -8.97 -24.79 -1.51
C GLY A 255 -9.35 -25.16 -0.09
#